data_AF-A0A0D0RCA3-F1
#
_entry.id   AF-A0A0D0RCA3-F1
#
_cell.length_a   1.000
_cell.length_b   1.000
_cell.length_c   1.000
_cell.angle_alpha   90.00
_cell.angle_beta   90.00
_cell.angle_gamma   90.00
#
_symmetry.space_group_name_H-M   'P 1'
#
loop_
_entity.id
_entity.type
_entity.pdbx_description
1 polymer ?
#
loop_
_entity_poly.entity_id
_entity_poly.type
_entity_poly.pdbx_seq_one_letter_code
_entity_poly.pdbx_strand_id
1 'polypeptide(L)' 'MSAIGQTPKTALKTIYYLSLKNGYVTVYKGSLESIYLSTDISKEQIPTSIVKELEKGINVTDLKGVYDYLESCSS' A
#
# COMPACT_ATOMS: atom_id res chain seq x y z
N MET A 1 37.56 22.92 3.07
CA MET A 1 36.54 23.09 4.13
C MET A 1 35.22 23.29 3.41
N SER A 2 34.39 22.23 3.32
CA SER A 2 33.06 22.16 3.95
C SER A 2 32.07 23.15 3.31
N ALA A 3 31.00 22.75 2.62
CA ALA A 3 30.02 21.80 3.09
C ALA A 3 29.32 21.04 1.94
N ILE A 4 29.25 19.73 2.14
CA ILE A 4 28.20 18.85 1.63
C ILE A 4 26.83 19.36 2.12
N GLY A 5 26.23 20.27 1.38
CA GLY A 5 24.81 20.59 1.52
C GLY A 5 23.98 19.60 0.72
N GLN A 6 24.05 18.30 1.08
CA GLN A 6 22.95 17.40 0.74
C GLN A 6 21.74 18.02 1.42
N THR A 7 20.87 18.66 0.64
CA THR A 7 19.52 18.93 1.10
C THR A 7 19.01 17.61 1.66
N PRO A 8 18.39 17.57 2.86
CA PRO A 8 17.56 16.42 3.16
C PRO A 8 16.54 16.43 2.02
N LYS A 9 16.75 15.54 1.05
CA LYS A 9 15.78 15.15 0.05
C LYS A 9 14.66 14.64 0.92
N THR A 10 13.76 15.54 1.32
CA THR A 10 12.62 15.27 2.17
C THR A 10 11.98 14.10 1.48
N ALA A 11 12.23 12.90 1.98
CA ALA A 11 11.69 11.69 1.43
C ALA A 11 10.22 11.88 1.67
N LEU A 12 9.51 12.35 0.63
CA LEU A 12 8.09 12.55 0.66
C LEU A 12 7.56 11.17 1.03
N LYS A 13 7.22 10.99 2.31
CA LYS A 13 6.73 9.73 2.83
C LYS A 13 5.50 9.43 2.02
N THR A 14 5.67 8.54 1.06
CA THR A 14 4.62 8.21 0.12
C THR A 14 3.73 7.26 0.88
N ILE A 15 2.56 7.74 1.28
CA ILE A 15 1.58 6.93 1.98
C ILE A 15 0.83 6.13 0.92
N TYR A 16 0.69 4.84 1.16
CA TYR A 16 -0.08 3.91 0.38
C TYR A 16 -1.31 3.51 1.18
N TYR A 17 -2.44 3.42 0.49
CA TYR A 17 -3.69 2.97 1.06
C TYR A 17 -4.04 1.65 0.37
N LEU A 18 -4.21 0.58 1.13
CA LEU A 18 -4.71 -0.68 0.61
C LEU A 18 -6.18 -0.81 1.00
N SER A 19 -7.02 -1.08 0.02
CA SER A 19 -8.44 -1.35 0.25
C SER A 19 -8.99 -2.27 -0.82
N LEU A 20 -10.18 -2.82 -0.57
CA LEU A 20 -10.89 -3.66 -1.53
C LEU A 20 -11.76 -2.79 -2.44
N LYS A 21 -11.53 -2.90 -3.75
CA LYS A 21 -12.38 -2.29 -4.78
C LYS A 21 -12.92 -3.38 -5.69
N ASN A 22 -14.23 -3.45 -5.87
CA ASN A 22 -14.91 -4.51 -6.61
C ASN A 22 -14.56 -5.93 -6.16
N GLY A 23 -14.16 -6.11 -4.89
CA GLY A 23 -13.73 -7.40 -4.37
C GLY A 23 -12.27 -7.76 -4.63
N TYR A 24 -11.48 -6.88 -5.24
CA TYR A 24 -10.05 -7.09 -5.49
C TYR A 24 -9.18 -6.12 -4.69
N VAL A 25 -7.99 -6.56 -4.28
CA VAL A 25 -7.06 -5.72 -3.54
C VAL A 25 -6.51 -4.63 -4.44
N THR A 26 -6.76 -3.38 -4.06
CA THR A 26 -6.31 -2.19 -4.78
C THR A 26 -5.47 -1.31 -3.87
N VAL A 27 -4.29 -0.94 -4.36
CA VAL A 27 -3.37 -0.03 -3.70
C VAL A 27 -3.53 1.36 -4.31
N TYR A 28 -3.68 2.37 -3.47
CA TYR A 28 -3.72 3.78 -3.83
C TYR A 28 -2.50 4.49 -3.28
N LYS A 29 -2.03 5.54 -3.97
CA LYS A 29 -0.86 6.33 -3.57
C LYS A 29 -1.26 7.75 -3.21
N GLY A 30 -0.86 8.19 -2.02
CA GLY A 30 -1.17 9.48 -1.43
C GLY A 30 -2.61 9.57 -0.92
N SER A 31 -3.57 9.33 -1.81
CA SER A 31 -5.02 9.43 -1.57
C SER A 31 -5.76 8.30 -2.26
N LEU A 32 -6.98 7.99 -1.81
CA LEU A 32 -7.90 7.01 -2.43
C LEU A 32 -8.36 7.37 -3.87
N GLU A 33 -7.92 8.50 -4.41
CA GLU A 33 -8.25 8.96 -5.76
C GLU A 33 -7.29 8.45 -6.83
N SER A 34 -6.00 8.26 -6.49
CA SER A 34 -4.98 7.77 -7.42
C SER A 34 -4.65 6.32 -7.12
N ILE A 35 -5.19 5.42 -7.96
CA ILE A 35 -4.82 4.01 -7.94
C ILE A 35 -3.35 3.90 -8.33
N TYR A 36 -2.56 3.32 -7.44
CA TYR A 36 -1.16 3.02 -7.64
C TYR A 36 -0.97 1.67 -8.34
N LEU A 37 -1.65 0.65 -7.81
CA LEU A 37 -1.55 -0.73 -8.28
C LEU A 37 -2.89 -1.43 -8.03
N SER A 38 -3.50 -1.91 -9.10
CA SER A 38 -4.59 -2.89 -9.00
C SER A 38 -3.99 -4.28 -9.04
N THR A 39 -4.42 -5.15 -8.14
CA THR A 39 -4.02 -6.55 -8.15
C THR A 39 -5.19 -7.43 -8.54
N ASP A 40 -4.91 -8.61 -9.08
CA ASP A 40 -5.91 -9.62 -9.40
C ASP A 40 -6.27 -10.49 -8.18
N ILE A 41 -5.79 -10.13 -7.00
CA ILE A 41 -6.06 -10.87 -5.76
C ILE A 41 -7.51 -10.58 -5.34
N SER A 42 -8.38 -11.58 -5.51
CA SER A 42 -9.77 -11.50 -5.05
C SER A 42 -9.83 -11.70 -3.54
N LYS A 43 -10.69 -10.96 -2.84
CA LYS A 43 -11.00 -11.14 -1.41
C LYS A 43 -11.40 -12.58 -1.05
N GLU A 44 -11.86 -13.35 -2.02
CA GLU A 44 -12.24 -14.76 -1.85
C GLU A 44 -11.03 -15.68 -1.71
N GLN A 45 -9.87 -15.27 -2.23
CA GLN A 45 -8.61 -16.01 -2.15
C GLN A 45 -7.82 -15.67 -0.89
N ILE A 46 -8.22 -14.61 -0.17
CA ILE A 46 -7.53 -14.11 1.02
C ILE A 46 -8.31 -14.53 2.27
N PRO A 47 -7.63 -14.89 3.37
CA PRO A 47 -8.31 -15.15 4.64
C PRO A 47 -9.17 -13.97 5.10
N THR A 48 -10.33 -14.29 5.67
CA THR A 48 -11.35 -13.30 6.09
C THR A 48 -10.83 -12.29 7.11
N SER A 49 -9.77 -12.64 7.85
CA SER A 49 -9.08 -11.72 8.77
C SER A 49 -8.46 -10.55 8.02
N ILE A 50 -7.68 -10.83 6.96
CA ILE A 50 -7.05 -9.84 6.09
C ILE A 50 -8.11 -9.03 5.32
N VAL A 51 -9.15 -9.71 4.82
CA VAL A 51 -10.27 -9.04 4.14
C VAL A 51 -10.88 -7.96 5.02
N LYS A 52 -11.16 -8.26 6.30
CA LYS A 52 -11.70 -7.27 7.25
C LYS A 52 -10.76 -6.10 7.48
N GLU A 53 -9.45 -6.31 7.43
CA GLU A 53 -8.47 -5.21 7.54
C GLU A 53 -8.47 -4.34 6.29
N LEU A 54 -8.53 -4.94 5.10
CA LEU A 54 -8.63 -4.22 3.83
C LEU A 54 -9.96 -3.48 3.65
N GLU A 55 -11.05 -4.03 4.19
CA GLU A 55 -12.36 -3.34 4.23
C GLU A 55 -12.34 -2.11 5.15
N LYS A 56 -11.58 -2.15 6.24
CA LYS A 56 -11.33 -0.97 7.08
C LYS A 56 -10.38 0.03 6.40
N GLY A 57 -9.57 -0.45 5.47
CA GLY A 57 -8.53 0.32 4.80
C GLY A 57 -7.24 0.34 5.61
N ILE A 58 -6.14 -0.03 4.96
CA ILE A 58 -4.82 -0.13 5.60
C ILE A 58 -3.93 0.98 5.07
N ASN A 59 -3.30 1.71 5.98
CA ASN A 59 -2.37 2.79 5.64
C ASN A 59 -0.95 2.29 5.83
N VAL A 60 -0.22 2.18 4.73
CA VAL A 60 1.18 1.77 4.75
C VAL A 60 2.01 2.95 4.32
N THR A 61 2.95 3.38 5.16
CA THR A 61 3.79 4.55 4.86
C THR A 61 5.05 4.21 4.05
N ASP A 62 5.19 2.94 3.67
CA ASP A 62 6.35 2.41 2.97
C ASP A 62 5.94 1.42 1.88
N LEU A 63 6.64 1.50 0.75
CA LEU A 63 6.38 0.68 -0.42
C LEU A 63 6.66 -0.80 -0.13
N LYS A 64 7.74 -1.14 0.60
CA LYS A 64 8.06 -2.52 0.98
C LYS A 64 6.94 -3.15 1.81
N GLY A 65 6.34 -2.38 2.73
CA GLY A 65 5.22 -2.85 3.52
C GLY A 65 3.99 -3.23 2.67
N VAL A 66 3.77 -2.52 1.55
CA VAL A 66 2.71 -2.88 0.59
C VAL A 66 2.99 -4.24 -0.05
N TYR A 67 4.20 -4.44 -0.57
CA TYR A 67 4.56 -5.70 -1.21
C TYR A 67 4.55 -6.88 -0.23
N ASP A 68 5.06 -6.68 0.98
CA ASP A 68 5.02 -7.67 2.07
C ASP A 68 3.56 -8.09 2.38
N TYR A 69 2.66 -7.10 2.44
CA TYR A 69 1.23 -7.35 2.64
C TYR A 69 0.59 -8.10 1.47
N LEU A 70 0.87 -7.69 0.23
CA LEU A 70 0.35 -8.35 -0.96
C LEU A 70 0.87 -9.78 -1.11
N GLU A 71 2.13 -10.03 -0.74
CA GLU A 71 2.71 -11.37 -0.72
C GLU A 71 1.98 -12.25 0.31
N SER A 72 1.71 -11.73 1.51
CA SER A 72 0.90 -12.45 2.50
C SER A 72 -0.54 -12.70 2.04
N CYS A 73 -1.10 -11.87 1.16
CA CYS A 73 -2.44 -12.09 0.61
C CYS A 73 -2.50 -13.19 -0.45
N SER A 74 -1.39 -13.44 -1.14
CA SER A 74 -1.27 -14.42 -2.24
C SER A 74 -0.58 -15.72 -1.83
N SER A 75 -0.20 -15.86 -0.56
CA SER A 75 0.55 -17.01 -0.04
C SER A 75 -0.33 -18.17 0.40
#